data_AF-A0A938UYU7-F1
#
_entry.id   AF-A0A938UYU7-F1
#
_cell.length_a   1.000
_cell.length_b   1.000
_cell.length_c   1.000
_cell.angle_alpha   90.00
_cell.angle_beta   90.00
_cell.angle_gamma   90.00
#
_symmetry.space_group_name_H-M   'P 1'
#
loop_
_entity.id
_entity.type
_entity.pdbx_description
1 polymer ?
#
loop_
_entity_poly.entity_id
_entity_poly.type
_entity_poly.pdbx_seq_one_letter_code
_entity_poly.pdbx_strand_id
1 'polypeptide(L)'
;MFSRPQRWTVTFAVVCLAALGCSNGTTVKYEDAVDSSGSDGVADIPLVEDRFELLDFVTAEVEYIPQPGEFLWPCTDNSECDSGFCVTTKDGGRCTTQCVEDCPKGWACVEADTKPDIIYVCMPKFLTLCDPCRINDDCKTQGVTTTSLDLCLEFPNGLGSFCGADCSTDAAACPAGYQCETVTTPGGTFQQCMPTAGECTCSFPAVQAQKSTDCFNANESGKCTGERMCEASGLSECSALIPSAEKCDDVDNDCDLAVDEGCNDDGDGFCDATMTTPGKPVICGSGGGDCDDTDGTVYPGATELCDKKDNNCDGTKDEGLCEDGNPCTDDLCDPIEGCSHPNNAKLCDDGNSCTDNDHCYEGKCEGGPKVCEDNNPCTDNLCDPVSEKGCKFVNNSNKCDDDGNPCTIDVCENGTCQHKLASALPCDDGNPCTEPDMCNSGMCVSGAPKNCDDKEECTKDSCTKEQGCVHDVLNGTPCTYDVFDLGICKLAGTCGSNGCVPKPNCNCPNCFLCVCCTGLQLCLDNLLPGS
;
A
#
# COMPACT_ATOMS: atom_id res chain seq x y z
N MET A 1 -19.49 -29.00 95.49
CA MET A 1 -20.73 -29.65 95.00
C MET A 1 -20.95 -29.17 93.59
N PHE A 2 -20.57 -29.94 92.57
CA PHE A 2 -20.99 -29.68 91.20
C PHE A 2 -21.39 -31.01 90.55
N SER A 3 -22.58 -30.99 89.98
CA SER A 3 -23.35 -32.12 89.50
C SER A 3 -22.82 -32.59 88.15
N ARG A 4 -22.61 -33.90 88.00
CA ARG A 4 -22.41 -34.53 86.68
C ARG A 4 -23.72 -34.45 85.89
N PRO A 5 -23.77 -33.99 84.64
CA PRO A 5 -24.95 -34.18 83.81
C PRO A 5 -24.91 -35.58 83.19
N GLN A 6 -26.03 -36.30 83.36
CA GLN A 6 -26.32 -37.60 82.76
C GLN A 6 -26.60 -37.42 81.26
N ARG A 7 -25.95 -38.23 80.41
CA ARG A 7 -26.20 -38.29 78.97
C ARG A 7 -27.55 -38.98 78.71
N TRP A 8 -28.46 -38.30 78.01
CA TRP A 8 -29.67 -38.91 77.45
C TRP A 8 -29.39 -39.26 75.99
N THR A 9 -29.43 -40.54 75.65
CA THR A 9 -29.42 -41.03 74.26
C THR A 9 -30.84 -41.01 73.72
N VAL A 10 -31.11 -40.17 72.72
CA VAL A 10 -32.35 -40.22 71.93
C VAL A 10 -31.99 -40.82 70.58
N THR A 11 -32.54 -42.01 70.30
CA THR A 11 -32.32 -42.74 69.04
C THR A 11 -33.40 -42.34 68.04
N PHE A 12 -33.05 -41.63 66.98
CA PHE A 12 -33.90 -41.48 65.79
C PHE A 12 -33.38 -42.40 64.69
N ALA A 13 -34.23 -43.30 64.21
CA ALA A 13 -33.94 -44.17 63.07
C ALA A 13 -34.39 -43.48 61.78
N VAL A 14 -33.45 -43.12 60.89
CA VAL A 14 -33.74 -42.71 59.52
C VAL A 14 -33.58 -43.94 58.63
N VAL A 15 -34.69 -44.45 58.10
CA VAL A 15 -34.71 -45.55 57.13
C VAL A 15 -34.57 -44.97 55.73
N CYS A 16 -33.39 -45.09 55.13
CA CYS A 16 -33.20 -44.83 53.69
C CYS A 16 -33.40 -46.15 52.91
N LEU A 17 -34.52 -46.25 52.19
CA LEU A 17 -34.75 -47.30 51.19
C LEU A 17 -33.98 -46.96 49.92
N ALA A 18 -32.87 -47.66 49.68
CA ALA A 18 -32.10 -47.57 48.44
C ALA A 18 -32.80 -48.38 47.32
N ALA A 19 -33.62 -47.71 46.52
CA ALA A 19 -33.97 -48.15 45.18
C ALA A 19 -34.38 -46.95 44.32
N LEU A 20 -33.37 -46.33 43.71
CA LEU A 20 -33.35 -45.58 42.43
C LEU A 20 -32.18 -44.58 42.51
N GLY A 21 -31.24 -44.72 41.58
CA GLY A 21 -30.03 -43.91 41.55
C GLY A 21 -30.33 -42.43 41.35
N CYS A 22 -29.69 -41.59 42.17
CA CYS A 22 -29.50 -40.17 41.89
C CYS A 22 -28.03 -39.83 42.12
N SER A 23 -27.46 -39.21 41.09
CA SER A 23 -26.13 -38.63 40.99
C SER A 23 -25.89 -37.51 42.00
N ASN A 24 -24.62 -37.33 42.37
CA ASN A 24 -24.10 -36.24 43.20
C ASN A 24 -24.60 -34.86 42.75
N GLY A 25 -24.99 -34.05 43.74
CA GLY A 25 -25.11 -32.60 43.59
C GLY A 25 -26.53 -32.07 43.71
N THR A 26 -27.05 -31.95 44.95
CA THR A 26 -28.03 -30.89 45.24
C THR A 26 -27.94 -30.50 46.71
N THR A 27 -27.55 -29.25 46.93
CA THR A 27 -27.66 -28.53 48.20
C THR A 27 -29.12 -28.27 48.50
N VAL A 28 -29.59 -28.64 49.69
CA VAL A 28 -30.91 -28.23 50.19
C VAL A 28 -30.69 -27.13 51.23
N LYS A 29 -31.08 -25.91 50.87
CA LYS A 29 -31.20 -24.78 51.80
C LYS A 29 -32.46 -24.95 52.64
N TYR A 30 -32.33 -24.74 53.95
CA TYR A 30 -33.43 -24.67 54.89
C TYR A 30 -33.93 -23.22 54.94
N GLU A 31 -35.11 -22.95 54.41
CA GLU A 31 -35.88 -21.74 54.73
C GLU A 31 -37.36 -22.10 54.92
N ASP A 32 -37.98 -21.32 55.80
CA ASP A 32 -39.21 -21.57 56.53
C ASP A 32 -40.45 -21.91 55.69
N ALA A 33 -41.20 -22.91 56.14
CA ALA A 33 -42.63 -23.02 55.83
C ALA A 33 -43.39 -23.65 57.00
N VAL A 34 -43.93 -22.78 57.85
CA VAL A 34 -45.06 -23.10 58.73
C VAL A 34 -46.32 -23.03 57.86
N ASP A 35 -46.99 -24.15 57.62
CA ASP A 35 -48.44 -24.16 57.69
C ASP A 35 -49.04 -25.55 57.96
N SER A 36 -50.17 -25.47 58.62
CA SER A 36 -50.99 -26.47 59.27
C SER A 36 -52.01 -27.14 58.31
N SER A 37 -52.30 -28.43 58.52
CA SER A 37 -53.66 -29.05 58.53
C SER A 37 -53.70 -30.53 58.10
N GLY A 38 -54.53 -31.33 58.80
CA GLY A 38 -55.16 -32.59 58.32
C GLY A 38 -54.36 -33.89 58.61
N SER A 39 -54.64 -34.63 59.67
CA SER A 39 -55.74 -35.60 59.89
C SER A 39 -55.45 -37.03 59.38
N ASP A 40 -55.46 -37.95 60.34
CA ASP A 40 -55.83 -39.38 60.30
C ASP A 40 -55.20 -40.32 59.25
N GLY A 41 -54.39 -41.26 59.75
CA GLY A 41 -53.98 -42.44 59.01
C GLY A 41 -53.02 -43.33 59.79
N VAL A 42 -53.54 -44.07 60.77
CA VAL A 42 -52.81 -45.19 61.40
C VAL A 42 -52.83 -46.35 60.40
N ALA A 43 -51.67 -46.72 59.87
CA ALA A 43 -51.49 -47.95 59.11
C ALA A 43 -50.36 -48.76 59.75
N ASP A 44 -50.76 -49.83 60.45
CA ASP A 44 -49.90 -50.91 60.90
C ASP A 44 -49.20 -51.58 59.70
N ILE A 45 -47.88 -51.69 59.73
CA ILE A 45 -47.09 -52.52 58.80
C ILE A 45 -46.16 -53.42 59.65
N PRO A 46 -46.07 -54.73 59.33
CA PRO A 46 -45.74 -55.77 60.30
C PRO A 46 -44.25 -55.96 60.53
N LEU A 47 -43.94 -56.50 61.70
CA LEU A 47 -42.65 -57.01 62.12
C LEU A 47 -42.15 -58.08 61.13
N VAL A 48 -40.98 -57.83 60.53
CA VAL A 48 -40.16 -58.88 59.93
C VAL A 48 -38.86 -58.91 60.73
N GLU A 49 -38.74 -59.97 61.53
CA GLU A 49 -37.51 -60.40 62.19
C GLU A 49 -36.44 -60.74 61.15
N ASP A 50 -35.18 -60.68 61.59
CA ASP A 50 -33.97 -61.20 60.92
C ASP A 50 -33.23 -60.27 59.95
N ARG A 51 -32.34 -59.44 60.52
CA ARG A 51 -30.90 -59.80 60.60
C ARG A 51 -30.10 -58.68 61.23
N PHE A 52 -29.47 -59.01 62.37
CA PHE A 52 -28.38 -58.25 62.95
C PHE A 52 -27.12 -58.45 62.09
N GLU A 53 -26.69 -57.44 61.34
CA GLU A 53 -25.29 -57.29 60.97
C GLU A 53 -24.79 -55.93 61.46
N LEU A 54 -23.71 -56.00 62.23
CA LEU A 54 -23.00 -54.88 62.87
C LEU A 54 -22.50 -53.90 61.80
N LEU A 55 -23.07 -52.70 61.76
CA LEU A 55 -22.54 -51.56 61.02
C LEU A 55 -22.06 -50.50 62.00
N ASP A 56 -20.84 -50.02 61.76
CA ASP A 56 -20.04 -49.18 62.63
C ASP A 56 -20.78 -47.94 63.15
N PHE A 57 -20.69 -47.77 64.47
CA PHE A 57 -21.28 -46.66 65.21
C PHE A 57 -20.41 -45.41 65.00
N VAL A 58 -20.79 -44.55 64.05
CA VAL A 58 -20.18 -43.22 63.93
C VAL A 58 -20.68 -42.36 65.09
N THR A 59 -19.82 -42.15 66.08
CA THR A 59 -20.04 -41.12 67.11
C THR A 59 -19.85 -39.75 66.46
N ALA A 60 -20.95 -39.04 66.18
CA ALA A 60 -20.90 -37.61 65.90
C ALA A 60 -20.52 -36.88 67.20
N GLU A 61 -19.34 -36.23 67.21
CA GLU A 61 -18.99 -35.28 68.26
C GLU A 61 -19.92 -34.06 68.12
N VAL A 62 -20.65 -33.71 69.18
CA VAL A 62 -21.46 -32.49 69.20
C VAL A 62 -20.50 -31.33 69.41
N GLU A 63 -20.35 -30.49 68.39
CA GLU A 63 -19.50 -29.30 68.43
C GLU A 63 -20.02 -28.34 69.52
N TYR A 64 -19.19 -28.06 70.52
CA TYR A 64 -19.54 -27.14 71.61
C TYR A 64 -19.53 -25.70 71.09
N ILE A 65 -20.69 -25.04 71.09
CA ILE A 65 -20.80 -23.62 70.77
C ILE A 65 -20.63 -22.82 72.07
N PRO A 66 -19.56 -22.03 72.24
CA PRO A 66 -19.34 -21.23 73.44
C PRO A 66 -20.44 -20.18 73.60
N GLN A 67 -20.76 -19.80 74.84
CA GLN A 67 -21.69 -18.69 75.10
C GLN A 67 -20.98 -17.33 74.89
N PRO A 68 -21.74 -16.22 74.72
CA PRO A 68 -21.16 -14.88 74.65
C PRO A 68 -20.20 -14.59 75.80
N GLY A 69 -18.96 -14.21 75.45
CA GLY A 69 -17.88 -13.86 76.39
C GLY A 69 -17.04 -15.03 76.91
N GLU A 70 -17.46 -16.28 76.67
CA GLU A 70 -16.69 -17.46 77.07
C GLU A 70 -15.44 -17.67 76.22
N PHE A 71 -14.56 -18.59 76.65
CA PHE A 71 -13.39 -19.01 75.88
C PHE A 71 -13.77 -19.41 74.45
N LEU A 72 -13.04 -18.89 73.46
CA LEU A 72 -13.31 -19.00 72.00
C LEU A 72 -14.53 -18.24 71.48
N TRP A 73 -15.19 -17.41 72.28
CA TRP A 73 -16.20 -16.49 71.74
C TRP A 73 -15.54 -15.42 70.86
N PRO A 74 -16.07 -15.09 69.66
CA PRO A 74 -15.54 -14.01 68.83
C PRO A 74 -15.57 -12.66 69.55
N CYS A 75 -14.48 -11.90 69.45
CA CYS A 75 -14.38 -10.57 70.05
C CYS A 75 -13.59 -9.59 69.19
N THR A 76 -13.83 -8.30 69.40
CA THR A 76 -13.08 -7.19 68.81
C THR A 76 -12.29 -6.40 69.84
N ASP A 77 -12.72 -6.39 71.10
CA ASP A 77 -12.01 -5.79 72.22
C ASP A 77 -12.22 -6.55 73.54
N ASN A 78 -11.40 -6.22 74.54
CA ASN A 78 -11.34 -6.91 75.83
C ASN A 78 -12.65 -6.89 76.63
N SER A 79 -13.54 -5.93 76.40
CA SER A 79 -14.80 -5.78 77.16
C SER A 79 -15.85 -6.83 76.79
N GLU A 80 -15.69 -7.48 75.64
CA GLU A 80 -16.59 -8.52 75.14
C GLU A 80 -16.30 -9.90 75.75
N CYS A 81 -15.25 -10.02 76.56
CA CYS A 81 -14.78 -11.28 77.12
C CYS A 81 -14.93 -11.33 78.63
N ASP A 82 -15.47 -12.42 79.16
CA ASP A 82 -15.65 -12.62 80.61
C ASP A 82 -14.30 -12.64 81.36
N SER A 83 -13.24 -13.05 80.66
CA SER A 83 -11.86 -13.02 81.17
C SER A 83 -11.23 -11.64 81.20
N GLY A 84 -11.81 -10.67 80.48
CA GLY A 84 -11.26 -9.35 80.23
C GLY A 84 -10.17 -9.30 79.15
N PHE A 85 -10.00 -10.38 78.37
CA PHE A 85 -8.95 -10.47 77.34
C PHE A 85 -9.47 -11.03 76.02
N CYS A 86 -9.42 -10.18 75.00
CA CYS A 86 -9.60 -10.55 73.61
C CYS A 86 -8.23 -10.74 72.97
N VAL A 87 -7.96 -11.93 72.44
CA VAL A 87 -6.66 -12.24 71.82
C VAL A 87 -6.82 -12.63 70.37
N THR A 88 -5.78 -12.37 69.60
CA THR A 88 -5.75 -12.69 68.18
C THR A 88 -5.54 -14.19 67.96
N THR A 89 -6.37 -14.77 67.12
CA THR A 89 -6.23 -16.15 66.63
C THR A 89 -6.16 -16.17 65.10
N LYS A 90 -5.90 -17.34 64.51
CA LYS A 90 -5.90 -17.51 63.05
C LYS A 90 -7.22 -17.08 62.40
N ASP A 91 -8.35 -17.19 63.11
CA ASP A 91 -9.70 -16.92 62.61
C ASP A 91 -10.26 -15.58 63.13
N GLY A 92 -9.39 -14.68 63.61
CA GLY A 92 -9.74 -13.37 64.18
C GLY A 92 -9.69 -13.32 65.71
N GLY A 93 -10.23 -12.25 66.30
CA GLY A 93 -10.25 -12.08 67.76
C GLY A 93 -11.11 -13.13 68.45
N ARG A 94 -10.60 -13.73 69.53
CA ARG A 94 -11.30 -14.70 70.38
C ARG A 94 -11.06 -14.40 71.85
N CYS A 95 -12.09 -14.56 72.66
CA CYS A 95 -11.98 -14.46 74.10
C CYS A 95 -11.11 -15.59 74.64
N THR A 96 -10.10 -15.23 75.44
CA THR A 96 -9.20 -16.21 76.07
C THR A 96 -9.56 -16.43 77.54
N THR A 97 -8.80 -17.25 78.24
CA THR A 97 -8.84 -17.40 79.70
C THR A 97 -7.49 -17.04 80.30
N GLN A 98 -7.52 -16.61 81.56
CA GLN A 98 -6.29 -16.51 82.37
C GLN A 98 -5.78 -17.91 82.71
N CYS A 99 -4.47 -18.02 82.90
CA CYS A 99 -3.78 -19.28 83.21
C CYS A 99 -2.70 -19.07 84.26
N VAL A 100 -2.15 -20.17 84.78
CA VAL A 100 -0.98 -20.13 85.68
C VAL A 100 0.13 -21.02 85.12
N GLU A 101 -0.22 -22.23 84.68
CA GLU A 101 0.71 -23.13 83.97
C GLU A 101 0.02 -23.87 82.81
N ASP A 102 -1.23 -24.29 82.98
CA ASP A 102 -1.97 -25.06 81.97
C ASP A 102 -2.95 -24.21 81.16
N CYS A 103 -2.98 -24.47 79.85
CA CYS A 103 -3.97 -23.95 78.91
C CYS A 103 -4.63 -25.11 78.14
N PRO A 104 -5.81 -24.90 77.54
CA PRO A 104 -6.42 -25.89 76.64
C PRO A 104 -5.46 -26.33 75.52
N LYS A 105 -5.65 -27.55 74.99
CA LYS A 105 -4.79 -28.10 73.93
C LYS A 105 -4.69 -27.11 72.76
N GLY A 106 -3.46 -26.83 72.30
CA GLY A 106 -3.18 -25.86 71.24
C GLY A 106 -2.93 -24.42 71.71
N TRP A 107 -3.03 -24.15 73.02
CA TRP A 107 -2.78 -22.85 73.63
C TRP A 107 -1.61 -22.93 74.62
N ALA A 108 -0.84 -21.85 74.75
CA ALA A 108 0.27 -21.70 75.68
C ALA A 108 -0.03 -20.57 76.67
N CYS A 109 0.37 -20.76 77.92
CA CYS A 109 0.24 -19.74 78.95
C CYS A 109 1.36 -18.71 78.78
N VAL A 110 1.02 -17.47 78.45
CA VAL A 110 1.99 -16.38 78.24
C VAL A 110 1.65 -15.17 79.09
N GLU A 111 2.66 -14.35 79.36
CA GLU A 111 2.51 -13.12 80.14
C GLU A 111 1.82 -12.04 79.30
N ALA A 112 0.71 -11.49 79.82
CA ALA A 112 0.06 -10.31 79.26
C ALA A 112 0.64 -9.04 79.89
N ASP A 113 0.93 -8.00 79.09
CA ASP A 113 1.47 -6.71 79.58
C ASP A 113 0.38 -5.87 80.26
N THR A 114 -0.06 -6.30 81.44
CA THR A 114 -1.11 -5.66 82.25
C THR A 114 -0.53 -4.92 83.46
N LYS A 115 0.46 -4.05 83.27
CA LYS A 115 1.05 -3.28 84.39
C LYS A 115 -0.04 -2.60 85.24
N PRO A 116 0.02 -2.68 86.58
CA PRO A 116 1.13 -3.15 87.43
C PRO A 116 1.12 -4.64 87.81
N ASP A 117 0.05 -5.38 87.51
CA ASP A 117 -0.11 -6.78 87.91
C ASP A 117 0.23 -7.72 86.74
N ILE A 118 1.10 -8.71 86.98
CA ILE A 118 1.46 -9.71 85.96
C ILE A 118 0.30 -10.70 85.86
N ILE A 119 -0.41 -10.69 84.74
CA ILE A 119 -1.49 -11.64 84.43
C ILE A 119 -1.01 -12.54 83.31
N TYR A 120 -1.19 -13.85 83.47
CA TYR A 120 -0.94 -14.80 82.39
C TYR A 120 -2.24 -15.17 81.70
N VAL A 121 -2.21 -15.22 80.37
CA VAL A 121 -3.36 -15.54 79.53
C VAL A 121 -2.98 -16.63 78.54
N CYS A 122 -3.96 -17.43 78.13
CA CYS A 122 -3.73 -18.40 77.08
C CYS A 122 -3.62 -17.71 75.72
N MET A 123 -2.53 -17.95 74.99
CA MET A 123 -2.35 -17.53 73.60
C MET A 123 -2.23 -18.76 72.67
N PRO A 124 -2.68 -18.68 71.42
CA PRO A 124 -2.53 -19.79 70.47
C PRO A 124 -1.06 -20.13 70.22
N LYS A 125 -0.70 -21.42 70.22
CA LYS A 125 0.68 -21.87 69.95
C LYS A 125 1.12 -21.70 68.49
N PHE A 126 0.16 -21.68 67.56
CA PHE A 126 0.40 -21.78 66.11
C PHE A 126 -0.19 -20.58 65.38
N LEU A 127 0.06 -19.36 65.87
CA LEU A 127 -0.59 -18.16 65.34
C LEU A 127 -0.11 -17.82 63.92
N THR A 128 1.19 -17.99 63.66
CA THR A 128 1.86 -17.73 62.37
C THR A 128 1.94 -18.96 61.47
N LEU A 129 1.47 -20.12 61.93
CA LEU A 129 1.55 -21.36 61.16
C LEU A 129 0.80 -21.21 59.83
N CYS A 130 1.47 -21.54 58.72
CA CYS A 130 1.01 -21.34 57.35
C CYS A 130 0.86 -19.87 56.89
N ASP A 131 1.32 -18.89 57.66
CA ASP A 131 1.38 -17.51 57.18
C ASP A 131 2.51 -17.34 56.14
N PRO A 132 2.33 -16.49 55.11
CA PRO A 132 3.42 -16.11 54.22
C PRO A 132 4.60 -15.51 54.97
N CYS A 133 5.80 -15.89 54.54
CA CYS A 133 7.05 -15.42 55.14
C CYS A 133 8.13 -15.24 54.08
N ARG A 134 9.14 -14.42 54.39
CA ARG A 134 10.37 -14.28 53.60
C ARG A 134 11.61 -14.71 54.38
N ILE A 135 11.56 -14.54 55.69
CA ILE A 135 12.64 -14.92 56.60
C ILE A 135 12.08 -15.68 57.81
N ASN A 136 12.90 -16.51 58.45
CA ASN A 136 12.48 -17.28 59.63
C ASN A 136 11.93 -16.39 60.77
N ASP A 137 12.37 -15.13 60.85
CA ASP A 137 11.88 -14.18 61.85
C ASP A 137 10.41 -13.80 61.65
N ASP A 138 9.87 -13.90 60.43
CA ASP A 138 8.44 -13.68 60.16
C ASP A 138 7.55 -14.72 60.84
N CYS A 139 8.09 -15.90 61.12
CA CYS A 139 7.36 -17.03 61.69
C CYS A 139 7.33 -17.02 63.21
N LYS A 140 8.06 -16.11 63.84
CA LYS A 140 8.14 -16.03 65.29
C LYS A 140 6.89 -15.40 65.88
N THR A 141 6.23 -16.11 66.78
CA THR A 141 5.08 -15.59 67.52
C THR A 141 5.53 -14.63 68.63
N GLN A 142 5.11 -13.37 68.57
CA GLN A 142 5.41 -12.34 69.59
C GLN A 142 4.87 -12.76 70.98
N GLY A 143 5.71 -12.67 72.02
CA GLY A 143 5.32 -12.96 73.41
C GLY A 143 5.60 -14.38 73.90
N VAL A 144 6.04 -15.31 73.04
CA VAL A 144 6.55 -16.62 73.46
C VAL A 144 8.06 -16.49 73.69
N THR A 145 8.49 -16.54 74.95
CA THR A 145 9.90 -16.39 75.30
C THR A 145 10.73 -17.57 74.82
N THR A 146 11.66 -17.28 73.91
CA THR A 146 12.96 -17.94 73.69
C THR A 146 12.93 -19.38 73.16
N THR A 147 13.68 -19.60 72.06
CA THR A 147 13.95 -20.87 71.35
C THR A 147 12.84 -21.48 70.47
N SER A 148 11.93 -20.68 69.89
CA SER A 148 11.13 -21.24 68.78
C SER A 148 12.04 -21.49 67.57
N LEU A 149 12.00 -22.72 67.06
CA LEU A 149 12.71 -23.16 65.86
C LEU A 149 11.75 -23.12 64.64
N ASP A 150 10.81 -22.17 64.65
CA ASP A 150 9.86 -21.98 63.55
C ASP A 150 10.63 -21.49 62.31
N LEU A 151 10.37 -22.12 61.17
CA LEU A 151 11.09 -21.85 59.93
C LEU A 151 10.17 -21.28 58.87
N CYS A 152 10.73 -20.39 58.06
CA CYS A 152 10.13 -20.02 56.79
C CYS A 152 10.55 -21.04 55.74
N LEU A 153 9.58 -21.77 55.21
CA LEU A 153 9.81 -22.93 54.36
C LEU A 153 9.24 -22.71 52.98
N GLU A 154 10.05 -22.95 51.95
CA GLU A 154 9.63 -22.89 50.55
C GLU A 154 8.79 -24.13 50.21
N PHE A 155 7.59 -23.90 49.68
CA PHE A 155 6.72 -24.97 49.22
C PHE A 155 7.02 -25.32 47.76
N PRO A 156 6.86 -26.60 47.37
CA PRO A 156 7.08 -27.03 46.00
C PRO A 156 6.19 -26.29 44.99
N ASN A 157 6.57 -26.33 43.71
CA ASN A 157 5.78 -25.83 42.59
C ASN A 157 5.47 -24.32 42.60
N GLY A 158 6.28 -23.51 43.28
CA GLY A 158 6.10 -22.04 43.25
C GLY A 158 4.90 -21.53 44.03
N LEU A 159 4.40 -22.33 44.98
CA LEU A 159 3.34 -21.91 45.90
C LEU A 159 3.81 -20.81 46.88
N GLY A 160 5.12 -20.64 47.01
CA GLY A 160 5.78 -19.65 47.84
C GLY A 160 6.33 -20.21 49.14
N SER A 161 6.84 -19.34 50.00
CA SER A 161 7.32 -19.67 51.33
C SER A 161 6.28 -19.37 52.41
N PHE A 162 6.13 -20.33 53.34
CA PHE A 162 5.18 -20.25 54.45
C PHE A 162 5.82 -20.72 55.76
N CYS A 163 5.28 -20.21 56.87
CA CYS A 163 5.76 -20.54 58.19
C CYS A 163 5.39 -21.96 58.63
N GLY A 164 6.40 -22.76 58.96
CA GLY A 164 6.28 -23.96 59.76
C GLY A 164 6.41 -23.64 61.24
N ALA A 165 5.84 -24.50 62.09
CA ALA A 165 5.99 -24.41 63.55
C ALA A 165 6.78 -25.60 64.09
N ASP A 166 7.69 -25.39 65.04
CA ASP A 166 8.50 -26.46 65.61
C ASP A 166 7.64 -27.53 66.32
N CYS A 167 7.87 -28.79 65.96
CA CYS A 167 7.21 -29.96 66.57
C CYS A 167 8.21 -31.01 67.06
N SER A 168 9.49 -30.65 67.16
CA SER A 168 10.58 -31.56 67.54
C SER A 168 10.44 -32.21 68.93
N THR A 169 9.78 -31.52 69.86
CA THR A 169 9.61 -31.98 71.24
C THR A 169 8.32 -32.78 71.47
N ASP A 170 7.33 -32.65 70.59
CA ASP A 170 6.07 -33.37 70.62
C ASP A 170 5.41 -33.41 69.24
N ALA A 171 5.56 -34.53 68.51
CA ALA A 171 4.97 -34.71 67.19
C ALA A 171 3.43 -34.72 67.19
N ALA A 172 2.78 -34.96 68.34
CA ALA A 172 1.32 -34.87 68.50
C ALA A 172 0.84 -33.43 68.80
N ALA A 173 1.76 -32.46 68.83
CA ALA A 173 1.45 -31.06 69.06
C ALA A 173 0.84 -30.36 67.83
N CYS A 174 1.09 -30.84 66.61
CA CYS A 174 0.55 -30.19 65.42
C CYS A 174 -0.99 -30.15 65.45
N PRO A 175 -1.60 -29.00 65.07
CA PRO A 175 -3.05 -28.86 65.05
C PRO A 175 -3.68 -29.74 63.95
N ALA A 176 -5.00 -29.96 64.04
CA ALA A 176 -5.72 -30.72 63.03
C ALA A 176 -5.51 -30.12 61.63
N GLY A 177 -5.25 -30.98 60.63
CA GLY A 177 -4.89 -30.57 59.27
C GLY A 177 -3.38 -30.34 59.04
N TYR A 178 -2.55 -30.53 60.07
CA TYR A 178 -1.10 -30.38 60.00
C TYR A 178 -0.40 -31.64 60.49
N GLN A 179 0.73 -31.97 59.89
CA GLN A 179 1.56 -33.11 60.24
C GLN A 179 2.99 -32.65 60.53
N CYS A 180 3.61 -33.25 61.54
CA CYS A 180 5.00 -32.98 61.89
C CYS A 180 5.91 -33.67 60.87
N GLU A 181 6.52 -32.88 59.99
CA GLU A 181 7.40 -33.35 58.92
C GLU A 181 8.86 -33.01 59.20
N THR A 182 9.77 -33.86 58.71
CA THR A 182 11.21 -33.60 58.82
C THR A 182 11.67 -32.79 57.62
N VAL A 183 12.17 -31.58 57.87
CA VAL A 183 12.59 -30.64 56.82
C VAL A 183 14.09 -30.42 56.92
N THR A 184 14.79 -30.56 55.80
CA THR A 184 16.22 -30.29 55.68
C THR A 184 16.41 -28.96 54.97
N THR A 185 17.05 -28.02 55.66
CA THR A 185 17.46 -26.72 55.11
C THR A 185 18.99 -26.66 55.10
N PRO A 186 19.61 -25.66 54.42
CA PRO A 186 21.05 -25.44 54.52
C PRO A 186 21.56 -25.27 55.96
N GLY A 187 20.69 -24.86 56.89
CA GLY A 187 20.98 -24.69 58.31
C GLY A 187 20.86 -25.94 59.18
N GLY A 188 20.44 -27.08 58.62
CA GLY A 188 20.29 -28.36 59.33
C GLY A 188 18.94 -29.04 59.12
N THR A 189 18.68 -30.06 59.93
CA THR A 189 17.43 -30.84 59.90
C THR A 189 16.55 -30.46 61.08
N PHE A 190 15.30 -30.09 60.79
CA PHE A 190 14.32 -29.62 61.76
C PHE A 190 13.01 -30.42 61.60
N GLN A 191 12.16 -30.40 62.62
CA GLN A 191 10.82 -30.95 62.55
C GLN A 191 9.80 -29.81 62.61
N GLN A 192 8.94 -29.73 61.60
CA GLN A 192 8.03 -28.61 61.42
C GLN A 192 6.61 -29.11 61.12
N CYS A 193 5.61 -28.51 61.75
CA CYS A 193 4.22 -28.71 61.38
C CYS A 193 3.99 -28.12 59.98
N MET A 194 3.59 -28.97 59.04
CA MET A 194 3.30 -28.63 57.66
C MET A 194 1.84 -29.03 57.33
N PRO A 195 1.13 -28.29 56.46
CA PRO A 195 -0.25 -28.62 56.10
C PRO A 195 -0.29 -29.96 55.34
N THR A 196 -1.20 -30.86 55.74
CA THR A 196 -1.33 -32.17 55.06
C THR A 196 -1.90 -32.06 53.65
N ALA A 197 -2.62 -30.97 53.37
CA ALA A 197 -3.14 -30.66 52.04
C ALA A 197 -2.08 -30.12 51.07
N GLY A 198 -0.89 -29.73 51.57
CA GLY A 198 0.18 -29.14 50.76
C GLY A 198 -0.02 -27.68 50.37
N GLU A 199 -1.09 -27.04 50.82
CA GLU A 199 -1.38 -25.62 50.59
C GLU A 199 -1.71 -24.92 51.91
N CYS A 200 -1.34 -23.65 52.01
CA CYS A 200 -1.60 -22.79 53.17
C CYS A 200 -2.78 -21.85 52.91
N THR A 201 -3.62 -21.68 53.92
CA THR A 201 -4.65 -20.64 53.95
C THR A 201 -4.16 -19.43 54.73
N CYS A 202 -4.50 -18.24 54.29
CA CYS A 202 -4.16 -17.01 55.00
C CYS A 202 -4.89 -16.89 56.34
N SER A 203 -4.14 -16.67 57.42
CA SER A 203 -4.72 -16.30 58.70
C SER A 203 -5.29 -14.89 58.67
N PHE A 204 -6.26 -14.59 59.54
CA PHE A 204 -6.79 -13.25 59.70
C PHE A 204 -5.69 -12.20 59.96
N PRO A 205 -4.69 -12.44 60.83
CA PRO A 205 -3.53 -11.57 60.97
C PRO A 205 -2.74 -11.37 59.67
N ALA A 206 -2.51 -12.43 58.89
CA ALA A 206 -1.80 -12.34 57.62
C ALA A 206 -2.55 -11.48 56.59
N VAL A 207 -3.88 -11.61 56.53
CA VAL A 207 -4.73 -10.76 55.66
C VAL A 207 -4.68 -9.30 56.12
N GLN A 208 -4.82 -9.02 57.42
CA GLN A 208 -4.75 -7.64 57.95
C GLN A 208 -3.38 -7.00 57.75
N ALA A 209 -2.32 -7.81 57.82
CA ALA A 209 -0.95 -7.36 57.59
C ALA A 209 -0.52 -7.37 56.11
N GLN A 210 -1.42 -7.75 55.18
CA GLN A 210 -1.14 -7.91 53.75
C GLN A 210 0.14 -8.71 53.48
N LYS A 211 0.33 -9.79 54.25
CA LYS A 211 1.48 -10.68 54.09
C LYS A 211 1.49 -11.27 52.68
N SER A 212 2.67 -11.29 52.05
CA SER A 212 2.88 -11.83 50.71
C SER A 212 3.94 -12.93 50.69
N THR A 213 3.85 -13.79 49.68
CA THR A 213 4.84 -14.81 49.39
C THR A 213 5.25 -14.74 47.92
N ASP A 214 6.47 -15.16 47.62
CA ASP A 214 6.98 -15.18 46.25
C ASP A 214 6.27 -16.29 45.45
N CYS A 215 6.05 -16.05 44.17
CA CYS A 215 5.52 -17.02 43.23
C CYS A 215 6.24 -16.90 41.89
N PHE A 216 6.00 -17.85 40.99
CA PHE A 216 6.52 -17.74 39.63
C PHE A 216 5.57 -18.38 38.62
N ASN A 217 5.64 -17.87 37.39
CA ASN A 217 5.11 -18.52 36.21
C ASN A 217 6.30 -18.98 35.35
N ALA A 218 6.27 -20.22 34.89
CA ALA A 218 7.32 -20.78 34.05
C ALA A 218 6.73 -21.56 32.87
N ASN A 219 7.34 -21.41 31.71
CA ASN A 219 7.04 -22.19 30.51
C ASN A 219 8.32 -22.38 29.67
N GLU A 220 8.21 -22.66 28.38
CA GLU A 220 9.36 -22.83 27.48
C GLU A 220 10.11 -21.52 27.19
N SER A 221 9.45 -20.36 27.30
CA SER A 221 10.06 -19.04 27.07
C SER A 221 10.89 -18.59 28.26
N GLY A 222 10.46 -18.84 29.49
CA GLY A 222 11.28 -18.48 30.65
C GLY A 222 10.60 -18.68 32.00
N LYS A 223 11.06 -17.94 33.01
CA LYS A 223 10.55 -18.01 34.39
C LYS A 223 10.45 -16.61 35.01
N CYS A 224 9.25 -16.07 35.02
CA CYS A 224 8.96 -14.79 35.66
C CYS A 224 8.58 -14.99 37.13
N THR A 225 9.14 -14.17 38.01
CA THR A 225 8.81 -14.14 39.43
C THR A 225 7.79 -13.04 39.73
N GLY A 226 7.05 -13.22 40.81
CA GLY A 226 6.04 -12.28 41.26
C GLY A 226 5.65 -12.58 42.70
N GLU A 227 4.53 -12.03 43.14
CA GLU A 227 4.03 -12.23 44.50
C GLU A 227 2.57 -12.68 44.52
N ARG A 228 2.22 -13.39 45.60
CA ARG A 228 0.84 -13.66 45.99
C ARG A 228 0.58 -13.00 47.33
N MET A 229 -0.49 -12.24 47.44
CA MET A 229 -0.87 -11.54 48.65
C MET A 229 -2.00 -12.28 49.38
N CYS A 230 -2.00 -12.22 50.71
CA CYS A 230 -3.12 -12.71 51.48
C CYS A 230 -4.34 -11.79 51.39
N GLU A 231 -5.45 -12.36 50.89
CA GLU A 231 -6.76 -11.72 50.78
C GLU A 231 -7.81 -12.48 51.61
N ALA A 232 -9.00 -11.90 51.77
CA ALA A 232 -10.08 -12.52 52.54
C ALA A 232 -10.55 -13.88 51.96
N SER A 233 -10.34 -14.11 50.67
CA SER A 233 -10.64 -15.36 49.95
C SER A 233 -9.48 -16.36 49.91
N GLY A 234 -8.30 -16.02 50.45
CA GLY A 234 -7.09 -16.83 50.36
C GLY A 234 -5.93 -16.07 49.71
N LEU A 235 -4.95 -16.78 49.15
CA LEU A 235 -3.87 -16.16 48.39
C LEU A 235 -4.38 -15.66 47.03
N SER A 236 -3.98 -14.45 46.65
CA SER A 236 -4.21 -13.91 45.31
C SER A 236 -3.61 -14.83 44.22
N GLU A 237 -4.00 -14.59 42.97
CA GLU A 237 -3.26 -15.12 41.82
C GLU A 237 -1.81 -14.60 41.84
N CYS A 238 -0.92 -15.35 41.18
CA CYS A 238 0.47 -14.95 41.06
C CYS A 238 0.59 -13.69 40.19
N SER A 239 1.23 -12.64 40.71
CA SER A 239 1.43 -11.40 39.96
C SER A 239 2.55 -11.48 38.91
N ALA A 240 3.23 -12.62 38.81
CA ALA A 240 4.29 -12.82 37.81
C ALA A 240 3.70 -12.72 36.40
N LEU A 241 4.45 -12.14 35.47
CA LEU A 241 4.11 -12.21 34.05
C LEU A 241 4.09 -13.68 33.62
N ILE A 242 3.25 -14.02 32.64
CA ILE A 242 3.38 -15.32 31.97
C ILE A 242 4.48 -15.12 30.94
N PRO A 243 5.63 -15.83 31.04
CA PRO A 243 6.75 -15.60 30.12
C PRO A 243 6.29 -15.77 28.68
N SER A 244 6.71 -14.88 27.80
CA SER A 244 6.46 -14.95 26.36
C SER A 244 7.65 -14.40 25.62
N ALA A 245 7.82 -14.74 24.35
CA ALA A 245 8.85 -14.13 23.51
C ALA A 245 8.81 -12.60 23.62
N GLU A 246 10.00 -11.99 23.56
CA GLU A 246 10.18 -10.56 23.68
C GLU A 246 9.26 -9.78 22.73
N LYS A 247 8.67 -8.75 23.31
CA LYS A 247 8.05 -7.67 22.56
C LYS A 247 8.98 -6.50 22.78
N CYS A 248 9.32 -5.76 21.73
CA CYS A 248 10.13 -4.57 21.87
C CYS A 248 9.33 -3.46 22.54
N ASP A 249 9.17 -3.54 23.86
CA ASP A 249 8.35 -2.65 24.68
C ASP A 249 9.05 -2.18 25.97
N ASP A 250 10.39 -2.26 26.00
CA ASP A 250 11.28 -1.95 27.12
C ASP A 250 10.98 -2.80 28.38
N VAL A 251 10.36 -3.98 28.20
CA VAL A 251 10.04 -4.92 29.28
C VAL A 251 10.61 -6.29 28.93
N ASP A 252 11.34 -6.87 29.86
CA ASP A 252 11.77 -8.28 29.85
C ASP A 252 10.53 -9.20 29.94
N ASN A 253 10.04 -9.67 28.79
CA ASN A 253 8.79 -10.42 28.63
C ASN A 253 8.98 -11.91 28.93
N ASP A 254 10.18 -12.45 28.74
CA ASP A 254 10.52 -13.84 29.03
C ASP A 254 11.25 -14.05 30.38
N CYS A 255 11.66 -12.94 31.01
CA CYS A 255 12.29 -12.86 32.32
C CYS A 255 13.70 -13.50 32.36
N ASP A 256 14.48 -13.39 31.28
CA ASP A 256 15.85 -13.88 31.21
C ASP A 256 16.92 -12.86 31.67
N LEU A 257 16.50 -11.64 32.05
CA LEU A 257 17.30 -10.48 32.46
C LEU A 257 17.91 -9.66 31.31
N ALA A 258 17.70 -10.04 30.06
CA ALA A 258 17.83 -9.16 28.92
C ALA A 258 16.50 -8.43 28.68
N VAL A 259 16.56 -7.28 28.03
CA VAL A 259 15.37 -6.49 27.70
C VAL A 259 15.38 -6.33 26.21
N ASP A 260 14.28 -6.72 25.56
CA ASP A 260 14.06 -6.58 24.14
C ASP A 260 15.18 -7.23 23.28
N GLU A 261 15.74 -8.37 23.68
CA GLU A 261 16.73 -9.09 22.86
C GLU A 261 16.09 -9.70 21.60
N GLY A 262 16.84 -9.67 20.49
CA GLY A 262 16.34 -10.13 19.20
C GLY A 262 15.38 -9.16 18.49
N CYS A 263 15.31 -7.91 18.95
CA CYS A 263 14.46 -6.86 18.38
C CYS A 263 15.10 -6.07 17.23
N ASN A 264 16.42 -5.98 17.21
CA ASN A 264 17.22 -5.19 16.28
C ASN A 264 18.49 -6.01 16.01
N ASP A 265 18.34 -7.02 15.16
CA ASP A 265 19.32 -8.08 14.97
C ASP A 265 20.62 -7.57 14.29
N ASP A 266 20.53 -6.53 13.47
CA ASP A 266 21.67 -5.92 12.77
C ASP A 266 22.27 -4.67 13.44
N GLY A 267 21.56 -4.06 14.39
CA GLY A 267 22.01 -2.92 15.19
C GLY A 267 21.86 -1.55 14.51
N ASP A 268 21.05 -1.40 13.46
CA ASP A 268 20.88 -0.15 12.72
C ASP A 268 19.88 0.85 13.40
N GLY A 269 19.11 0.34 14.37
CA GLY A 269 18.16 1.09 15.18
C GLY A 269 16.72 0.99 14.72
N PHE A 270 16.45 0.36 13.59
CA PHE A 270 15.14 -0.11 13.19
C PHE A 270 14.90 -1.52 13.74
N CYS A 271 13.65 -1.95 13.70
CA CYS A 271 13.17 -3.22 14.24
C CYS A 271 12.18 -3.81 13.24
N ASP A 272 11.92 -5.12 13.32
CA ASP A 272 11.08 -5.94 12.42
C ASP A 272 9.90 -5.21 11.73
N ALA A 273 9.65 -5.56 10.47
CA ALA A 273 8.59 -5.07 9.58
C ALA A 273 7.21 -5.00 10.25
N THR A 274 6.92 -5.96 11.13
CA THR A 274 5.62 -6.11 11.78
C THR A 274 5.55 -5.44 13.16
N MET A 275 6.66 -4.90 13.66
CA MET A 275 6.72 -4.15 14.90
C MET A 275 6.00 -2.80 14.77
N THR A 276 4.71 -2.80 15.07
CA THR A 276 3.99 -1.57 15.42
C THR A 276 4.21 -1.30 16.91
N THR A 277 5.34 -0.71 17.28
CA THR A 277 5.63 -0.43 18.68
C THR A 277 4.70 0.68 19.22
N PRO A 278 4.15 0.53 20.43
CA PRO A 278 3.61 1.64 21.19
C PRO A 278 4.78 2.51 21.67
N GLY A 279 5.20 3.49 20.86
CA GLY A 279 6.27 4.41 21.22
C GLY A 279 7.58 4.12 20.50
N LYS A 280 8.70 4.37 21.17
CA LYS A 280 10.05 4.26 20.59
C LYS A 280 10.98 3.60 21.61
N PRO A 281 10.97 2.25 21.68
CA PRO A 281 11.82 1.48 22.58
C PRO A 281 13.29 1.88 22.45
N VAL A 282 14.07 1.70 23.50
CA VAL A 282 15.49 2.10 23.48
C VAL A 282 16.26 1.38 22.38
N ILE A 283 15.97 0.10 22.16
CA ILE A 283 16.64 -0.71 21.14
C ILE A 283 16.18 -0.37 19.70
N CYS A 284 14.91 0.01 19.54
CA CYS A 284 14.29 0.50 18.30
C CYS A 284 14.40 2.04 18.19
N GLY A 285 15.63 2.54 18.39
CA GLY A 285 15.95 3.97 18.48
C GLY A 285 15.74 4.77 17.19
N SER A 286 15.36 4.14 16.08
CA SER A 286 15.01 4.75 14.80
C SER A 286 13.56 4.46 14.40
N GLY A 287 12.97 3.35 14.85
CA GLY A 287 11.57 3.00 14.65
C GLY A 287 11.37 1.50 14.48
N GLY A 288 10.18 1.07 14.05
CA GLY A 288 9.98 -0.26 13.47
C GLY A 288 9.79 -0.16 11.96
N GLY A 289 9.46 -1.28 11.31
CA GLY A 289 9.19 -1.33 9.87
C GLY A 289 10.37 -1.81 9.03
N ASP A 290 11.37 -2.41 9.65
CA ASP A 290 12.50 -3.01 8.95
C ASP A 290 12.10 -4.30 8.20
N CYS A 291 12.14 -4.24 6.87
CA CYS A 291 11.76 -5.34 6.02
C CYS A 291 12.78 -6.49 5.99
N ASP A 292 14.01 -6.29 6.48
CA ASP A 292 15.02 -7.33 6.72
C ASP A 292 15.94 -6.96 7.90
N ASP A 293 15.45 -7.15 9.13
CA ASP A 293 16.12 -6.83 10.42
C ASP A 293 17.48 -7.51 10.63
N THR A 294 17.90 -8.38 9.71
CA THR A 294 19.20 -9.06 9.75
C THR A 294 20.27 -8.38 8.90
N ASP A 295 19.92 -7.28 8.24
CA ASP A 295 20.78 -6.56 7.29
C ASP A 295 20.69 -5.04 7.47
N GLY A 296 21.68 -4.47 8.17
CA GLY A 296 21.70 -3.02 8.48
C GLY A 296 21.92 -2.08 7.28
N THR A 297 21.74 -2.58 6.06
CA THR A 297 21.58 -1.79 4.83
C THR A 297 20.12 -1.71 4.36
N VAL A 298 19.20 -2.38 5.04
CA VAL A 298 17.77 -2.46 4.75
C VAL A 298 17.04 -1.84 5.93
N TYR A 299 16.35 -0.72 5.74
CA TYR A 299 15.53 -0.06 6.75
C TYR A 299 14.69 1.07 6.14
N PRO A 300 13.58 1.49 6.80
CA PRO A 300 12.75 2.60 6.34
C PRO A 300 13.53 3.86 5.97
N GLY A 301 13.51 4.21 4.69
CA GLY A 301 14.16 5.42 4.16
C GLY A 301 15.68 5.30 3.95
N ALA A 302 16.24 4.09 3.95
CA ALA A 302 17.59 3.86 3.45
C ALA A 302 17.74 4.35 1.99
N THR A 303 18.99 4.48 1.53
CA THR A 303 19.24 4.70 0.11
C THR A 303 19.24 3.35 -0.59
N GLU A 304 18.48 3.21 -1.68
CA GLU A 304 18.53 2.03 -2.53
C GLU A 304 19.95 1.71 -2.96
N LEU A 305 20.28 0.42 -2.98
CA LEU A 305 21.49 -0.13 -3.55
C LEU A 305 21.08 -1.00 -4.73
N CYS A 306 21.97 -1.12 -5.71
CA CYS A 306 21.73 -2.07 -6.78
C CYS A 306 22.03 -3.48 -6.29
N ASP A 307 21.11 -4.12 -5.58
CA ASP A 307 21.34 -5.44 -5.00
C ASP A 307 20.12 -6.35 -5.02
N LYS A 308 19.00 -5.88 -5.61
CA LYS A 308 17.71 -6.57 -5.71
C LYS A 308 17.03 -6.75 -4.35
N LYS A 309 17.43 -5.96 -3.36
CA LYS A 309 16.70 -5.76 -2.12
C LYS A 309 15.86 -4.51 -2.23
N ASP A 310 14.94 -4.39 -1.29
CA ASP A 310 14.16 -3.18 -1.05
C ASP A 310 14.87 -2.55 0.14
N ASN A 311 15.88 -1.71 -0.10
CA ASN A 311 16.70 -1.21 1.00
C ASN A 311 15.91 -0.22 1.85
N ASN A 312 14.98 0.52 1.26
CA ASN A 312 14.26 1.59 1.93
C ASN A 312 12.89 1.16 2.49
N CYS A 313 12.50 -0.10 2.28
CA CYS A 313 11.26 -0.73 2.72
C CYS A 313 9.98 -0.04 2.19
N ASP A 314 10.00 0.48 0.96
CA ASP A 314 8.84 1.10 0.32
C ASP A 314 7.98 0.14 -0.52
N GLY A 315 8.44 -1.12 -0.65
CA GLY A 315 7.78 -2.19 -1.38
C GLY A 315 8.20 -2.29 -2.85
N THR A 316 9.08 -1.42 -3.31
CA THR A 316 9.79 -1.53 -4.58
C THR A 316 11.26 -1.90 -4.35
N LYS A 317 11.95 -2.27 -5.42
CA LYS A 317 13.34 -2.75 -5.33
C LYS A 317 14.16 -1.98 -6.33
N ASP A 318 15.31 -1.48 -5.90
CA ASP A 318 16.26 -0.74 -6.72
C ASP A 318 15.62 0.45 -7.47
N GLU A 319 14.51 1.02 -6.98
CA GLU A 319 13.76 2.05 -7.70
C GLU A 319 14.49 3.40 -7.75
N GLY A 320 14.39 4.09 -8.88
CA GLY A 320 14.98 5.41 -9.05
C GLY A 320 16.51 5.46 -9.04
N LEU A 321 17.20 4.32 -8.86
CA LEU A 321 18.66 4.27 -8.74
C LEU A 321 19.38 4.56 -10.06
N CYS A 322 18.88 3.99 -11.14
CA CYS A 322 19.51 4.03 -12.46
C CYS A 322 18.74 4.87 -13.48
N GLU A 323 17.75 5.65 -13.04
CA GLU A 323 16.96 6.49 -13.94
C GLU A 323 17.79 7.70 -14.39
N ASP A 324 18.31 7.67 -15.63
CA ASP A 324 19.09 8.79 -16.20
C ASP A 324 18.21 9.84 -16.91
N GLY A 325 16.91 9.56 -17.01
CA GLY A 325 15.91 10.40 -17.65
C GLY A 325 15.97 10.39 -19.19
N ASN A 326 16.74 9.49 -19.79
CA ASN A 326 16.83 9.33 -21.24
C ASN A 326 15.90 8.21 -21.73
N PRO A 327 14.83 8.50 -22.49
CA PRO A 327 13.92 7.47 -22.99
C PRO A 327 14.57 6.48 -23.98
N CYS A 328 15.77 6.83 -24.48
CA CYS A 328 16.53 6.03 -25.44
C CYS A 328 17.58 5.09 -24.86
N THR A 329 17.59 4.97 -23.55
CA THR A 329 18.33 3.94 -22.83
C THR A 329 17.37 3.09 -22.01
N ASP A 330 17.73 1.83 -21.79
CA ASP A 330 17.05 1.01 -20.80
C ASP A 330 17.81 1.14 -19.49
N ASP A 331 17.14 1.61 -18.43
CA ASP A 331 17.75 1.76 -17.11
C ASP A 331 17.84 0.40 -16.43
N LEU A 332 19.06 -0.14 -16.36
CA LEU A 332 19.32 -1.47 -15.84
C LEU A 332 20.17 -1.40 -14.59
N CYS A 333 19.63 -1.95 -13.52
CA CYS A 333 20.34 -2.19 -12.28
C CYS A 333 20.92 -3.62 -12.26
N ASP A 334 22.25 -3.75 -12.37
CA ASP A 334 22.95 -5.01 -12.13
C ASP A 334 23.71 -5.00 -10.79
N PRO A 335 23.57 -6.02 -9.93
CA PRO A 335 24.24 -6.03 -8.62
C PRO A 335 25.77 -6.06 -8.61
N ILE A 336 26.39 -6.41 -9.73
CA ILE A 336 27.84 -6.51 -9.86
C ILE A 336 28.38 -5.33 -10.67
N GLU A 337 27.72 -5.02 -11.78
CA GLU A 337 28.16 -3.97 -12.71
C GLU A 337 27.61 -2.58 -12.36
N GLY A 338 26.61 -2.50 -11.48
CA GLY A 338 25.93 -1.27 -11.08
C GLY A 338 24.91 -0.81 -12.11
N CYS A 339 24.68 0.50 -12.19
CA CYS A 339 23.79 1.09 -13.18
C CYS A 339 24.40 1.05 -14.58
N SER A 340 23.63 0.53 -15.53
CA SER A 340 23.94 0.55 -16.95
C SER A 340 22.75 1.08 -17.74
N HIS A 341 23.04 1.80 -18.81
CA HIS A 341 22.03 2.47 -19.65
C HIS A 341 22.25 2.05 -21.11
N PRO A 342 22.08 0.76 -21.48
CA PRO A 342 22.22 0.35 -22.86
C PRO A 342 21.20 1.05 -23.76
N ASN A 343 21.68 1.51 -24.93
CA ASN A 343 20.83 2.13 -25.93
C ASN A 343 19.71 1.18 -26.37
N ASN A 344 18.48 1.67 -26.36
CA ASN A 344 17.32 0.97 -26.87
C ASN A 344 16.89 1.52 -28.25
N ALA A 345 15.90 0.88 -28.87
CA ALA A 345 15.33 1.28 -30.16
C ALA A 345 13.82 1.57 -30.05
N LYS A 346 13.35 1.99 -28.87
CA LYS A 346 11.94 2.32 -28.63
C LYS A 346 11.57 3.64 -29.31
N LEU A 347 10.27 3.92 -29.36
CA LEU A 347 9.77 5.23 -29.75
C LEU A 347 10.08 6.23 -28.64
N CYS A 348 10.35 7.46 -29.03
CA CYS A 348 10.62 8.59 -28.13
C CYS A 348 9.98 9.86 -28.72
N ASP A 349 10.18 11.01 -28.09
CA ASP A 349 9.78 12.32 -28.60
C ASP A 349 11.00 13.24 -28.46
N ASP A 350 11.52 13.78 -29.57
CA ASP A 350 12.69 14.66 -29.56
C ASP A 350 12.33 16.12 -29.21
N GLY A 351 11.06 16.38 -28.92
CA GLY A 351 10.49 17.68 -28.59
C GLY A 351 10.40 18.62 -29.80
N ASN A 352 10.76 18.15 -30.99
CA ASN A 352 10.73 18.95 -32.20
C ASN A 352 9.46 18.66 -32.98
N SER A 353 8.55 19.64 -33.05
CA SER A 353 7.32 19.49 -33.85
C SER A 353 7.58 19.34 -35.36
N CYS A 354 8.82 19.53 -35.81
CA CYS A 354 9.25 19.35 -37.19
C CYS A 354 9.77 17.98 -37.56
N THR A 355 9.65 17.04 -36.65
CA THR A 355 9.97 15.64 -36.87
C THR A 355 8.72 14.78 -36.67
N ASP A 356 8.74 13.61 -37.33
CA ASP A 356 7.73 12.56 -37.20
C ASP A 356 8.45 11.21 -37.07
N ASN A 357 7.78 10.25 -36.42
CA ASN A 357 8.30 8.90 -36.19
C ASN A 357 9.62 8.87 -35.41
N ASP A 358 9.67 9.68 -34.36
CA ASP A 358 10.79 9.76 -33.44
C ASP A 358 11.08 8.40 -32.82
N HIS A 359 12.34 8.00 -32.92
CA HIS A 359 12.81 6.72 -32.42
C HIS A 359 14.22 6.86 -31.88
N CYS A 360 14.54 5.93 -30.98
CA CYS A 360 15.84 5.87 -30.38
C CYS A 360 16.86 5.27 -31.35
N TYR A 361 17.92 6.02 -31.61
CA TYR A 361 19.07 5.61 -32.41
C TYR A 361 20.36 6.03 -31.69
N GLU A 362 21.23 5.06 -31.43
CA GLU A 362 22.50 5.25 -30.71
C GLU A 362 22.38 6.05 -29.39
N GLY A 363 21.30 5.84 -28.64
CA GLY A 363 21.08 6.46 -27.32
C GLY A 363 20.53 7.88 -27.37
N LYS A 364 20.12 8.36 -28.55
CA LYS A 364 19.47 9.66 -28.74
C LYS A 364 18.12 9.48 -29.38
N CYS A 365 17.21 10.38 -29.03
CA CYS A 365 15.94 10.47 -29.74
C CYS A 365 16.15 11.21 -31.06
N GLU A 366 15.91 10.53 -32.18
CA GLU A 366 16.02 11.10 -33.51
C GLU A 366 14.71 10.95 -34.28
N GLY A 367 14.25 12.07 -34.84
CA GLY A 367 13.04 12.14 -35.64
C GLY A 367 13.28 12.22 -37.14
N GLY A 368 12.39 11.62 -37.92
CA GLY A 368 12.36 11.78 -39.38
C GLY A 368 11.80 13.15 -39.77
N PRO A 369 12.28 13.80 -40.85
CA PRO A 369 11.79 15.12 -41.23
C PRO A 369 10.28 15.10 -41.52
N LYS A 370 9.51 15.94 -40.82
CA LYS A 370 8.08 16.10 -41.02
C LYS A 370 7.81 16.71 -42.38
N VAL A 371 6.96 16.04 -43.16
CA VAL A 371 6.52 16.53 -44.46
C VAL A 371 5.31 17.45 -44.26
N CYS A 372 5.54 18.75 -44.39
CA CYS A 372 4.47 19.75 -44.40
C CYS A 372 3.99 19.93 -45.84
N GLU A 373 2.74 19.61 -46.12
CA GLU A 373 2.13 19.78 -47.45
C GLU A 373 0.65 20.17 -47.28
N ASP A 374 0.25 21.33 -47.80
CA ASP A 374 -1.15 21.78 -47.81
C ASP A 374 -1.80 21.68 -49.21
N ASN A 375 -1.06 21.20 -50.21
CA ASN A 375 -1.45 21.13 -51.62
C ASN A 375 -1.86 22.49 -52.23
N ASN A 376 -1.37 23.61 -51.69
CA ASN A 376 -1.61 24.94 -52.24
C ASN A 376 -0.34 25.48 -52.90
N PRO A 377 -0.30 25.69 -54.23
CA PRO A 377 0.88 26.23 -54.91
C PRO A 377 1.24 27.66 -54.47
N CYS A 378 0.31 28.36 -53.81
CA CYS A 378 0.46 29.73 -53.34
C CYS A 378 0.98 29.88 -51.91
N THR A 379 1.39 28.77 -51.30
CA THR A 379 2.06 28.75 -50.01
C THR A 379 3.38 28.00 -50.13
N ASP A 380 4.39 28.48 -49.43
CA ASP A 380 5.61 27.73 -49.18
C ASP A 380 5.39 26.90 -47.92
N ASN A 381 5.61 25.59 -48.05
CA ASN A 381 5.50 24.65 -46.96
C ASN A 381 6.75 24.70 -46.10
N LEU A 382 6.67 25.38 -44.96
CA LEU A 382 7.78 25.42 -44.01
C LEU A 382 7.43 24.61 -42.78
N CYS A 383 8.46 23.97 -42.25
CA CYS A 383 8.38 23.46 -40.91
C CYS A 383 8.76 24.56 -39.91
N ASP A 384 7.90 24.81 -38.93
CA ASP A 384 8.10 25.79 -37.87
C ASP A 384 7.94 25.11 -36.50
N PRO A 385 9.02 24.87 -35.75
CA PRO A 385 8.98 24.18 -34.46
C PRO A 385 8.25 24.98 -33.37
N VAL A 386 7.90 26.25 -33.62
CA VAL A 386 7.09 27.08 -32.69
C VAL A 386 5.59 26.99 -33.01
N SER A 387 5.22 26.44 -34.17
CA SER A 387 3.81 26.26 -34.52
C SER A 387 3.21 25.03 -33.83
N GLU A 388 1.98 25.14 -33.29
CA GLU A 388 1.30 24.07 -32.54
C GLU A 388 1.16 22.73 -33.29
N LYS A 389 1.36 22.71 -34.62
CA LYS A 389 1.27 21.52 -35.47
C LYS A 389 2.56 21.23 -36.25
N GLY A 390 3.64 21.96 -35.97
CA GLY A 390 4.91 21.83 -36.69
C GLY A 390 4.95 22.40 -38.11
N CYS A 391 3.81 22.61 -38.76
CA CYS A 391 3.75 23.14 -40.12
C CYS A 391 3.25 24.58 -40.19
N LYS A 392 3.95 25.38 -41.00
CA LYS A 392 3.64 26.76 -41.30
C LYS A 392 3.64 26.99 -42.80
N PHE A 393 2.52 27.45 -43.30
CA PHE A 393 2.31 27.73 -44.71
C PHE A 393 2.41 29.24 -44.93
N VAL A 394 3.45 29.68 -45.64
CA VAL A 394 3.72 31.11 -45.86
C VAL A 394 3.31 31.49 -47.27
N ASN A 395 2.44 32.49 -47.42
CA ASN A 395 2.00 32.96 -48.73
C ASN A 395 3.20 33.35 -49.61
N ASN A 396 3.26 32.79 -50.81
CA ASN A 396 4.28 33.13 -51.81
C ASN A 396 3.66 33.97 -52.95
N SER A 397 4.52 34.38 -53.88
CA SER A 397 4.14 35.15 -55.07
C SER A 397 4.51 34.40 -56.36
N ASN A 398 4.55 33.07 -56.31
CA ASN A 398 4.90 32.23 -57.44
C ASN A 398 3.75 32.18 -58.46
N LYS A 399 4.02 31.58 -59.62
CA LYS A 399 2.96 31.23 -60.58
C LYS A 399 2.10 30.10 -60.00
N CYS A 400 0.80 30.18 -60.21
CA CYS A 400 -0.16 29.17 -59.80
C CYS A 400 -0.86 28.54 -61.00
N ASP A 401 -1.90 27.77 -60.73
CA ASP A 401 -2.73 27.12 -61.74
C ASP A 401 -3.25 28.14 -62.75
N ASP A 402 -3.03 27.84 -64.03
CA ASP A 402 -3.47 28.64 -65.17
C ASP A 402 -4.97 28.41 -65.41
N ASP A 403 -5.77 29.47 -65.51
CA ASP A 403 -7.21 29.39 -65.78
C ASP A 403 -7.52 29.13 -67.27
N GLY A 404 -6.50 29.03 -68.10
CA GLY A 404 -6.58 28.86 -69.53
C GLY A 404 -6.89 30.15 -70.28
N ASN A 405 -6.90 31.31 -69.61
CA ASN A 405 -7.09 32.60 -70.24
C ASN A 405 -5.72 33.25 -70.53
N PRO A 406 -5.31 33.42 -71.80
CA PRO A 406 -4.04 34.07 -72.13
C PRO A 406 -3.99 35.57 -71.72
N CYS A 407 -5.13 36.15 -71.33
CA CYS A 407 -5.26 37.53 -70.90
C CYS A 407 -5.32 37.73 -69.39
N THR A 408 -4.98 36.71 -68.62
CA THR A 408 -4.75 36.80 -67.17
C THR A 408 -3.27 36.57 -66.87
N ILE A 409 -2.82 37.06 -65.72
CA ILE A 409 -1.54 36.70 -65.12
C ILE A 409 -1.87 35.93 -63.86
N ASP A 410 -1.60 34.63 -63.87
CA ASP A 410 -1.87 33.72 -62.77
C ASP A 410 -0.71 33.76 -61.79
N VAL A 411 -0.91 34.51 -60.73
CA VAL A 411 0.09 34.72 -59.70
C VAL A 411 -0.55 34.58 -58.33
N CYS A 412 0.20 33.98 -57.43
CA CYS A 412 -0.19 33.89 -56.04
C CYS A 412 -0.22 35.27 -55.39
N GLU A 413 -1.32 35.56 -54.71
CA GLU A 413 -1.45 36.74 -53.86
C GLU A 413 -2.34 36.40 -52.67
N ASN A 414 -1.87 36.75 -51.47
CA ASN A 414 -2.54 36.47 -50.21
C ASN A 414 -2.94 34.99 -50.01
N GLY A 415 -2.10 34.06 -50.49
CA GLY A 415 -2.30 32.61 -50.31
C GLY A 415 -3.34 32.00 -51.26
N THR A 416 -3.79 32.77 -52.25
CA THR A 416 -4.77 32.35 -53.26
C THR A 416 -4.23 32.61 -54.65
N CYS A 417 -4.57 31.74 -55.61
CA CYS A 417 -4.27 31.99 -57.00
C CYS A 417 -5.16 33.14 -57.50
N GLN A 418 -4.53 34.22 -57.99
CA GLN A 418 -5.23 35.35 -58.58
C GLN A 418 -4.95 35.38 -60.08
N HIS A 419 -6.03 35.37 -60.86
CA HIS A 419 -6.01 35.50 -62.31
C HIS A 419 -6.16 36.97 -62.68
N LYS A 420 -5.06 37.73 -62.56
CA LYS A 420 -5.10 39.20 -62.70
C LYS A 420 -5.27 39.61 -64.15
N LEU A 421 -6.27 40.43 -64.44
CA LEU A 421 -6.56 40.91 -65.80
C LEU A 421 -5.35 41.66 -66.39
N ALA A 422 -4.89 41.22 -67.56
CA ALA A 422 -3.83 41.88 -68.32
C ALA A 422 -4.40 42.69 -69.49
N SER A 423 -3.72 43.78 -69.86
CA SER A 423 -4.17 44.70 -70.92
C SER A 423 -3.09 44.99 -71.99
N ALA A 424 -2.10 44.11 -72.13
CA ALA A 424 -1.05 44.25 -73.15
C ALA A 424 -0.29 42.95 -73.44
N LEU A 425 -0.85 41.80 -73.05
CA LEU A 425 -0.26 40.50 -73.38
C LEU A 425 -0.69 40.08 -74.79
N PRO A 426 0.19 39.40 -75.55
CA PRO A 426 -0.21 38.75 -76.79
C PRO A 426 -1.25 37.68 -76.48
N CYS A 427 -2.31 37.63 -77.30
CA CYS A 427 -3.32 36.60 -77.25
C CYS A 427 -3.75 36.24 -78.67
N ASP A 428 -4.65 35.29 -78.81
CA ASP A 428 -5.29 34.93 -80.07
C ASP A 428 -6.81 35.00 -79.83
N ASP A 429 -7.51 35.83 -80.59
CA ASP A 429 -8.97 36.00 -80.46
C ASP A 429 -9.75 34.95 -81.30
N GLY A 430 -9.03 34.03 -81.94
CA GLY A 430 -9.55 33.01 -82.83
C GLY A 430 -9.94 33.55 -84.21
N ASN A 431 -9.65 34.83 -84.52
CA ASN A 431 -9.87 35.43 -85.82
C ASN A 431 -8.56 35.45 -86.62
N PRO A 432 -8.42 34.61 -87.66
CA PRO A 432 -7.19 34.55 -88.46
C PRO A 432 -6.91 35.82 -89.27
N CYS A 433 -7.86 36.77 -89.28
CA CYS A 433 -7.79 38.04 -89.99
C CYS A 433 -7.35 39.24 -89.16
N THR A 434 -6.93 39.03 -87.92
CA THR A 434 -6.44 40.11 -87.07
C THR A 434 -5.10 39.71 -86.45
N GLU A 435 -4.11 40.61 -86.48
CA GLU A 435 -2.78 40.36 -85.90
C GLU A 435 -2.00 41.69 -85.69
N PRO A 436 -1.23 41.84 -84.59
CA PRO A 436 -1.23 41.00 -83.39
C PRO A 436 -2.46 41.31 -82.53
N ASP A 437 -3.17 40.27 -82.07
CA ASP A 437 -4.24 40.44 -81.08
C ASP A 437 -3.63 40.70 -79.69
N MET A 438 -4.29 41.56 -78.92
CA MET A 438 -3.78 42.00 -77.63
C MET A 438 -4.88 41.90 -76.58
N CYS A 439 -4.47 41.59 -75.36
CA CYS A 439 -5.40 41.63 -74.24
C CYS A 439 -5.81 43.06 -73.92
N ASN A 440 -7.07 43.28 -73.61
CA ASN A 440 -7.59 44.52 -73.05
C ASN A 440 -8.57 44.20 -71.94
N SER A 441 -8.25 44.63 -70.71
CA SER A 441 -9.07 44.38 -69.53
C SER A 441 -9.44 42.90 -69.34
N GLY A 442 -8.49 41.98 -69.61
CA GLY A 442 -8.65 40.53 -69.42
C GLY A 442 -9.42 39.77 -70.50
N MET A 443 -9.80 40.45 -71.58
CA MET A 443 -10.35 39.81 -72.78
C MET A 443 -9.38 39.99 -73.94
N CYS A 444 -9.24 38.96 -74.78
CA CYS A 444 -8.51 39.11 -76.03
C CYS A 444 -9.31 39.97 -76.99
N VAL A 445 -8.72 41.08 -77.46
CA VAL A 445 -9.35 41.95 -78.46
C VAL A 445 -8.61 41.83 -79.79
N SER A 446 -9.39 41.81 -80.86
CA SER A 446 -8.89 41.72 -82.22
C SER A 446 -7.89 42.84 -82.53
N GLY A 447 -6.75 42.46 -83.07
CA GLY A 447 -5.69 43.33 -83.53
C GLY A 447 -6.05 44.09 -84.82
N ALA A 448 -5.03 44.69 -85.44
CA ALA A 448 -5.19 45.33 -86.73
C ALA A 448 -5.60 44.28 -87.80
N PRO A 449 -6.40 44.66 -88.82
CA PRO A 449 -6.70 43.77 -89.93
C PRO A 449 -5.41 43.24 -90.55
N LYS A 450 -5.29 41.91 -90.61
CA LYS A 450 -4.15 41.22 -91.19
C LYS A 450 -4.05 41.63 -92.65
N ASN A 451 -2.87 42.12 -93.05
CA ASN A 451 -2.64 42.46 -94.44
C ASN A 451 -2.48 41.16 -95.23
N CYS A 452 -3.48 40.84 -96.06
CA CYS A 452 -3.52 39.66 -96.89
C CYS A 452 -3.00 39.90 -98.32
N ASP A 453 -2.34 41.02 -98.58
CA ASP A 453 -1.75 41.29 -99.90
C ASP A 453 -0.60 40.32 -100.19
N ASP A 454 -0.79 39.40 -101.16
CA ASP A 454 0.26 38.47 -101.62
C ASP A 454 1.21 39.09 -102.65
N LYS A 455 0.99 40.38 -102.98
CA LYS A 455 1.71 41.18 -103.97
C LYS A 455 1.54 40.69 -105.41
N GLU A 456 0.58 39.81 -105.68
CA GLU A 456 0.26 39.36 -107.03
C GLU A 456 -0.83 40.27 -107.62
N GLU A 457 -0.54 40.99 -108.71
CA GLU A 457 -1.53 41.90 -109.32
C GLU A 457 -2.81 41.20 -109.82
N CYS A 458 -2.79 39.87 -109.96
CA CYS A 458 -3.88 39.05 -110.50
C CYS A 458 -4.73 38.35 -109.45
N THR A 459 -4.51 38.61 -108.17
CA THR A 459 -5.33 38.14 -107.06
C THR A 459 -6.12 39.32 -106.48
N LYS A 460 -7.32 39.00 -105.99
CA LYS A 460 -8.07 39.90 -105.12
C LYS A 460 -7.93 39.36 -103.72
N ASP A 461 -7.13 40.04 -102.94
CA ASP A 461 -6.89 39.66 -101.57
C ASP A 461 -8.02 40.11 -100.68
N SER A 462 -8.51 39.16 -99.90
CA SER A 462 -9.50 39.42 -98.86
C SER A 462 -9.20 38.53 -97.67
N CYS A 463 -9.70 38.91 -96.50
CA CYS A 463 -9.61 38.06 -95.34
C CYS A 463 -10.99 37.58 -94.92
N THR A 464 -11.12 36.27 -94.72
CA THR A 464 -12.37 35.61 -94.31
C THR A 464 -12.21 34.96 -92.94
N LYS A 465 -13.25 35.01 -92.13
CA LYS A 465 -13.21 34.49 -90.75
C LYS A 465 -12.97 32.98 -90.71
N GLU A 466 -13.33 32.27 -91.78
CA GLU A 466 -13.26 30.80 -91.88
C GLU A 466 -11.90 30.29 -92.40
N GLN A 467 -11.21 31.06 -93.26
CA GLN A 467 -10.02 30.58 -93.98
C GLN A 467 -8.79 31.48 -93.78
N GLY A 468 -8.93 32.63 -93.12
CA GLY A 468 -7.87 33.63 -93.03
C GLY A 468 -7.71 34.39 -94.35
N CYS A 469 -6.46 34.66 -94.75
CA CYS A 469 -6.18 35.30 -96.02
C CYS A 469 -6.59 34.41 -97.20
N VAL A 470 -7.45 34.94 -98.05
CA VAL A 470 -7.94 34.31 -99.28
C VAL A 470 -7.55 35.20 -100.46
N HIS A 471 -6.93 34.58 -101.45
CA HIS A 471 -6.41 35.23 -102.64
C HIS A 471 -7.20 34.75 -103.86
N ASP A 472 -8.29 35.45 -104.19
CA ASP A 472 -9.19 35.04 -105.28
C ASP A 472 -8.64 35.46 -106.64
N VAL A 473 -8.43 34.52 -107.57
CA VAL A 473 -7.90 34.83 -108.90
C VAL A 473 -8.89 35.66 -109.72
N LEU A 474 -8.45 36.84 -110.16
CA LEU A 474 -9.25 37.73 -111.00
C LEU A 474 -9.18 37.33 -112.48
N ASN A 475 -9.90 36.29 -112.90
CA ASN A 475 -9.85 35.86 -114.31
C ASN A 475 -10.43 36.92 -115.27
N GLY A 476 -9.65 37.29 -116.29
CA GLY A 476 -10.07 38.16 -117.39
C GLY A 476 -9.91 39.67 -117.16
N THR A 477 -9.47 40.11 -115.98
CA THR A 477 -9.08 41.52 -115.75
C THR A 477 -7.76 41.85 -116.45
N PRO A 478 -7.59 43.10 -116.94
CA PRO A 478 -6.32 43.55 -117.49
C PRO A 478 -5.24 43.54 -116.41
N CYS A 479 -4.07 43.04 -116.75
CA CYS A 479 -2.88 43.07 -115.91
C CYS A 479 -1.66 43.48 -116.74
N THR A 480 -0.57 43.81 -116.05
CA THR A 480 0.71 44.06 -116.69
C THR A 480 1.73 43.03 -116.23
N TYR A 481 2.60 42.59 -117.14
CA TYR A 481 3.71 41.72 -116.79
C TYR A 481 4.99 42.23 -117.44
N ASP A 482 6.11 42.02 -116.74
CA ASP A 482 7.43 42.42 -117.20
C ASP A 482 8.04 41.31 -118.08
N VAL A 483 8.62 41.66 -119.23
CA VAL A 483 9.24 40.68 -120.16
C VAL A 483 10.74 40.47 -119.93
N PHE A 484 11.35 41.25 -119.06
CA PHE A 484 12.69 41.05 -118.53
C PHE A 484 12.72 41.71 -117.15
N ASP A 485 13.43 41.12 -116.19
CA ASP A 485 13.55 41.50 -114.75
C ASP A 485 14.12 42.93 -114.47
N LEU A 486 13.95 43.88 -115.41
CA LEU A 486 14.48 45.24 -115.36
C LEU A 486 13.38 46.32 -115.36
N GLY A 487 12.09 45.97 -115.41
CA GLY A 487 10.98 46.92 -115.24
C GLY A 487 10.84 48.00 -116.32
N ILE A 488 11.50 47.84 -117.48
CA ILE A 488 11.57 48.86 -118.55
C ILE A 488 10.52 48.61 -119.66
N CYS A 489 9.88 47.43 -119.70
CA CYS A 489 8.85 47.08 -120.68
C CYS A 489 7.69 46.30 -120.03
N LYS A 490 6.58 46.98 -119.73
CA LYS A 490 5.31 46.38 -119.30
C LYS A 490 4.43 46.05 -120.50
N LEU A 491 4.09 44.78 -120.68
CA LEU A 491 3.17 44.33 -121.72
C LEU A 491 1.79 44.05 -121.12
N ALA A 492 0.74 44.37 -121.88
CA ALA A 492 -0.64 44.15 -121.46
C ALA A 492 -1.01 42.66 -121.59
N GLY A 493 -1.45 42.07 -120.49
CA GLY A 493 -1.99 40.71 -120.44
C GLY A 493 -3.40 40.69 -119.86
N THR A 494 -3.92 39.48 -119.69
CA THR A 494 -5.16 39.22 -118.94
C THR A 494 -4.87 38.19 -117.87
N CYS A 495 -5.34 38.42 -116.65
CA CYS A 495 -5.18 37.49 -115.56
C CYS A 495 -5.84 36.14 -115.90
N GLY A 496 -5.07 35.07 -115.77
CA GLY A 496 -5.51 33.68 -115.89
C GLY A 496 -5.26 32.91 -114.60
N SER A 497 -5.49 31.59 -114.61
CA SER A 497 -5.39 30.75 -113.42
C SER A 497 -4.01 30.71 -112.74
N ASN A 498 -2.94 31.14 -113.43
CA ASN A 498 -1.56 31.13 -112.94
C ASN A 498 -0.87 32.49 -113.14
N GLY A 499 -1.59 33.59 -112.93
CA GLY A 499 -1.05 34.96 -113.06
C GLY A 499 -1.34 35.62 -114.42
N CYS A 500 -0.60 36.69 -114.75
CA CYS A 500 -0.88 37.50 -115.93
C CYS A 500 -0.48 36.80 -117.23
N VAL A 501 -1.44 36.48 -118.10
CA VAL A 501 -1.19 35.76 -119.36
C VAL A 501 -1.03 36.74 -120.54
N PRO A 502 0.04 36.60 -121.36
CA PRO A 502 0.24 37.38 -122.58
C PRO A 502 -0.90 37.19 -123.59
N LYS A 503 -1.34 38.25 -124.26
CA LYS A 503 -2.27 38.13 -125.40
C LYS A 503 -1.50 37.67 -126.65
N PRO A 504 -1.76 36.49 -127.24
CA PRO A 504 -1.00 36.00 -128.39
C PRO A 504 -1.49 36.68 -129.67
N ASN A 505 -0.63 37.43 -130.35
CA ASN A 505 -0.77 37.72 -131.79
C ASN A 505 0.59 38.14 -132.38
N CYS A 506 1.40 37.16 -132.79
CA CYS A 506 2.39 37.32 -133.86
C CYS A 506 2.75 35.92 -134.42
N ASN A 507 2.37 35.65 -135.67
CA ASN A 507 2.62 34.39 -136.38
C ASN A 507 3.53 34.69 -137.59
N CYS A 508 4.78 34.20 -137.59
CA CYS A 508 5.75 34.36 -138.69
C CYS A 508 6.45 33.02 -138.99
N PRO A 509 6.11 32.30 -140.07
CA PRO A 509 6.56 30.91 -140.25
C PRO A 509 7.99 30.72 -140.77
N ASN A 510 8.79 31.76 -141.06
CA ASN A 510 10.14 31.58 -141.64
C ASN A 510 11.12 32.74 -141.34
N CYS A 511 11.41 33.06 -140.07
CA CYS A 511 12.55 33.92 -139.67
C CYS A 511 13.16 33.49 -138.33
N PHE A 512 14.49 33.47 -138.24
CA PHE A 512 15.25 32.96 -137.08
C PHE A 512 15.52 34.01 -135.97
N LEU A 513 14.97 35.22 -136.06
CA LEU A 513 14.88 36.17 -134.94
C LEU A 513 13.81 37.23 -135.27
N CYS A 514 12.81 37.38 -134.41
CA CYS A 514 11.75 38.38 -134.56
C CYS A 514 11.83 39.34 -133.38
N VAL A 515 12.35 40.56 -133.59
CA VAL A 515 12.30 41.65 -132.62
C VAL A 515 11.27 42.67 -133.11
N CYS A 516 10.08 42.64 -132.53
CA CYS A 516 9.03 43.60 -132.80
C CYS A 516 9.29 44.90 -132.03
N CYS A 517 9.98 45.87 -132.66
CA CYS A 517 9.84 47.27 -132.29
C CYS A 517 9.62 48.11 -133.56
N THR A 518 8.41 48.64 -133.66
CA THR A 518 8.00 49.79 -134.50
C THR A 518 8.23 49.67 -136.02
N GLY A 519 7.33 48.96 -136.72
CA GLY A 519 6.59 49.50 -137.87
C GLY A 519 7.31 50.07 -139.11
N LEU A 520 8.57 49.75 -139.40
CA LEU A 520 9.22 50.12 -140.68
C LEU A 520 10.04 48.95 -141.26
N GLN A 521 9.82 48.63 -142.54
CA GLN A 521 10.35 47.45 -143.22
C GLN A 521 11.44 47.88 -144.23
N LEU A 522 12.71 47.51 -143.99
CA LEU A 522 13.83 47.73 -144.91
C LEU A 522 14.67 46.45 -145.03
N CYS A 523 14.85 45.97 -146.27
CA CYS A 523 15.72 44.85 -146.65
C CYS A 523 17.04 45.39 -147.20
N LEU A 524 18.18 44.83 -146.80
CA LEU A 524 19.44 44.98 -147.55
C LEU A 524 20.25 43.67 -147.53
N ASP A 525 20.71 43.28 -148.73
CA ASP A 525 21.36 42.00 -149.06
C ASP A 525 22.88 41.98 -148.83
N ASN A 526 23.35 40.76 -148.50
CA ASN A 526 24.68 40.13 -148.58
C ASN A 526 25.91 40.92 -149.07
N LEU A 527 27.03 40.77 -148.34
CA LEU A 527 28.36 40.40 -148.86
C LEU A 527 29.27 39.91 -147.70
N LEU A 528 29.69 38.64 -147.75
CA LEU A 528 30.92 38.09 -147.11
C LEU A 528 32.09 38.22 -148.14
N PRO A 529 33.38 37.89 -147.87
CA PRO A 529 34.15 37.69 -146.61
C PRO A 529 35.55 38.40 -146.59
N GLY A 530 36.24 38.38 -145.42
CA GLY A 530 37.70 38.18 -145.33
C GLY A 530 38.64 39.40 -145.19
N SER A 531 39.16 39.61 -143.97
CA SER A 531 40.58 39.87 -143.63
C SER A 531 40.76 39.86 -142.12
#